data_AF-A0A0A0ND74-F1
#
_entry.id   AF-A0A0A0ND74-F1
#
_cell.length_a   1.000
_cell.length_b   1.000
_cell.length_c   1.000
_cell.angle_alpha   90.00
_cell.angle_beta   90.00
_cell.angle_gamma   90.00
#
_symmetry.space_group_name_H-M   'P 1'
#
loop_
_entity.id
_entity.type
_entity.pdbx_description
1 polymer ?
#
loop_
_entity_poly.entity_id
_entity_poly.type
_entity_poly.pdbx_seq_one_letter_code
_entity_poly.pdbx_strand_id
1 'polypeptide(L)'
;MSNGRPPEEFWSFLQPYTGLVTDVELASCGFSVDLTALVRCEKGPFFVKAMPNRPGGRRDFLVREALVNPEVKPVAPALLWRAEDEGWIGLDDMAGAARAWAVRRGAGA
;
A
#
# COMPACT_ATOMS: atom_id res chain seq x y z
N MET A 1 -8.42 20.61 12.36
CA MET A 1 -8.90 19.71 11.29
C MET A 1 -7.67 19.31 10.48
N SER A 2 -7.04 18.17 10.75
CA SER A 2 -5.93 17.72 9.90
C SER A 2 -6.52 17.01 8.69
N ASN A 3 -6.25 17.52 7.49
CA ASN A 3 -6.52 16.81 6.25
C ASN A 3 -5.90 15.41 6.39
N GLY A 4 -6.67 14.34 6.22
CA GLY A 4 -6.27 12.95 6.51
C GLY A 4 -5.15 12.37 5.63
N ARG A 5 -4.31 13.21 5.04
CA ARG A 5 -3.14 12.82 4.25
C ARG A 5 -2.06 12.23 5.19
N PRO A 6 -1.38 11.14 4.79
CA PRO A 6 -0.18 10.67 5.47
C PRO A 6 0.85 11.79 5.63
N PRO A 7 1.62 11.78 6.73
CA PRO A 7 2.59 12.84 7.02
C PRO A 7 3.78 12.78 6.04
N GLU A 8 4.64 13.81 6.02
CA GLU A 8 5.72 13.91 5.02
C GLU A 8 6.73 12.77 5.13
N GLU A 9 7.04 12.36 6.37
CA GLU A 9 7.98 11.28 6.69
C GLU A 9 7.56 9.95 6.06
N PHE A 10 6.25 9.73 5.90
CA PHE A 10 5.72 8.58 5.21
C PHE A 10 6.10 8.57 3.72
N TRP A 11 6.04 9.73 3.06
CA TRP A 11 6.39 9.84 1.64
C TRP A 11 7.88 9.69 1.41
N SER A 12 8.71 10.21 2.33
CA SER A 12 10.16 9.97 2.33
C SER A 12 10.49 8.48 2.49
N PHE A 13 9.77 7.76 3.34
CA PHE A 13 9.90 6.31 3.50
C PHE A 13 9.59 5.53 2.21
N LEU A 14 8.57 5.94 1.45
CA LEU A 14 8.20 5.27 0.19
C LEU A 14 9.09 5.63 -1.00
N GLN A 15 9.69 6.83 -1.02
CA GLN A 15 10.39 7.38 -2.18
C GLN A 15 11.45 6.44 -2.80
N PRO A 16 12.26 5.67 -2.04
CA PRO A 16 13.20 4.72 -2.62
C PRO A 16 12.52 3.64 -3.48
N TYR A 17 11.26 3.30 -3.19
CA TYR A 17 10.49 2.23 -3.84
C TYR A 17 9.55 2.74 -4.93
N THR A 18 9.01 3.94 -4.75
CA THR A 18 8.01 4.53 -5.66
C THR A 18 8.58 5.57 -6.61
N GLY A 19 9.72 6.18 -6.26
CA GLY A 19 10.12 7.47 -6.83
C GLY A 19 9.16 8.59 -6.39
N LEU A 20 9.12 9.69 -7.13
CA LEU A 20 8.23 10.81 -6.82
C LEU A 20 6.75 10.41 -6.93
N VAL A 21 5.98 10.63 -5.86
CA VAL A 21 4.52 10.40 -5.82
C VAL A 21 3.80 11.59 -6.45
N THR A 22 2.92 11.31 -7.41
CA THR A 22 2.15 12.33 -8.15
C THR A 22 0.67 12.32 -7.77
N ASP A 23 0.11 11.17 -7.39
CA ASP A 23 -1.31 11.04 -7.00
C ASP A 23 -1.53 9.86 -6.05
N VAL A 24 -2.54 9.96 -5.20
CA VAL A 24 -2.87 8.98 -4.15
C VAL A 24 -4.39 8.81 -4.08
N GLU A 25 -4.86 7.61 -4.42
CA GLU A 25 -6.27 7.23 -4.34
C GLU A 25 -6.46 6.22 -3.20
N LEU A 26 -7.08 6.65 -2.10
CA LEU A 26 -7.36 5.78 -0.96
C LEU A 26 -8.42 4.73 -1.31
N ALA A 27 -8.19 3.48 -0.90
CA ALA A 27 -9.25 2.48 -0.87
C ALA A 27 -10.33 2.93 0.13
N SER A 28 -11.60 2.67 -0.19
CA SER A 28 -12.78 3.27 0.46
C SER A 28 -13.05 2.82 1.91
N CYS A 29 -12.05 2.37 2.65
CA CYS A 29 -12.16 2.01 4.07
C CYS A 29 -10.91 2.41 4.88
N GLY A 30 -11.08 3.40 5.76
CA GLY A 30 -10.28 3.55 7.00
C GLY A 30 -9.27 4.69 7.03
N PHE A 31 -9.71 5.90 7.39
CA PHE A 31 -8.82 6.94 7.91
C PHE A 31 -8.54 6.66 9.40
N SER A 32 -7.40 6.04 9.66
CA SER A 32 -6.54 6.33 10.82
C SER A 32 -5.35 5.39 10.75
N VAL A 33 -4.18 5.99 10.54
CA VAL A 33 -2.84 5.37 10.61
C VAL A 33 -2.51 4.20 9.68
N ASP A 34 -3.45 3.60 8.95
CA ASP A 34 -3.08 2.67 7.85
C ASP A 34 -3.38 3.28 6.48
N LEU A 35 -2.41 3.15 5.57
CA LEU A 35 -2.61 3.41 4.16
C LEU A 35 -2.97 2.10 3.47
N THR A 36 -4.08 2.11 2.74
CA THR A 36 -4.33 1.17 1.65
C THR A 36 -4.76 2.00 0.45
N ALA A 37 -3.88 2.15 -0.54
CA ALA A 37 -4.09 3.11 -1.62
C ALA A 37 -3.47 2.67 -2.92
N LEU A 38 -4.05 3.13 -4.03
CA LEU A 38 -3.33 3.21 -5.28
C LEU A 38 -2.48 4.48 -5.28
N VAL A 39 -1.16 4.32 -5.38
CA VAL A 39 -0.18 5.40 -5.46
C VAL A 39 0.31 5.46 -6.90
N ARG A 40 0.12 6.61 -7.56
CA ARG A 40 0.75 6.89 -8.86
C ARG A 40 2.05 7.63 -8.62
N CYS A 41 3.12 7.13 -9.24
CA CYS A 41 4.46 7.65 -9.04
C CYS A 41 5.37 7.34 -10.24
N GLU A 42 6.57 7.90 -10.20
CA GLU A 42 7.60 7.80 -11.24
C GLU A 42 7.92 6.36 -11.67
N LYS A 43 8.00 5.42 -10.72
CA LYS A 43 8.34 4.02 -11.00
C LYS A 43 7.15 3.17 -11.47
N GLY A 44 6.02 3.81 -11.78
CA GLY A 44 4.75 3.17 -12.13
C GLY A 44 3.75 3.20 -10.98
N PRO A 45 2.48 2.80 -11.21
CA PRO A 45 1.50 2.71 -10.14
C PRO A 45 1.83 1.55 -9.18
N PHE A 46 1.59 1.75 -7.88
CA PHE A 46 1.65 0.70 -6.86
C PHE A 46 0.37 0.68 -6.03
N PHE A 47 -0.10 -0.50 -5.67
CA PHE A 47 -1.10 -0.64 -4.61
C PHE A 47 -0.38 -0.79 -3.28
N VAL A 48 -0.32 0.27 -2.49
CA VAL A 48 0.46 0.32 -1.26
C VAL A 48 -0.41 -0.02 -0.07
N LYS A 49 0.05 -0.98 0.73
CA LYS A 49 -0.44 -1.21 2.10
C LYS A 49 0.68 -0.82 3.06
N ALA A 50 0.42 0.12 3.96
CA ALA A 50 1.42 0.58 4.91
C ALA A 50 0.81 1.07 6.23
N MET A 51 1.59 1.06 7.30
CA MET A 51 1.14 1.42 8.65
C MET A 51 2.34 1.73 9.57
N PRO A 52 2.14 2.43 10.70
CA PRO A 52 3.18 2.64 11.69
C PRO A 52 3.78 1.33 12.18
N ASN A 53 5.10 1.30 12.33
CA ASN A 53 5.81 0.13 12.83
C ASN A 53 5.68 0.02 14.35
N ARG A 54 4.50 -0.38 14.82
CA ARG A 54 4.19 -0.62 16.23
C ARG A 54 3.90 -2.10 16.44
N PRO A 55 4.44 -2.75 17.48
CA PRO A 55 4.21 -4.18 17.72
C PRO A 55 2.72 -4.54 17.82
N GLY A 56 2.36 -5.69 17.26
CA GLY A 56 1.01 -6.26 17.34
C GLY A 56 0.03 -5.73 16.29
N GLY A 57 -1.20 -6.23 16.37
CA GLY A 57 -2.32 -5.75 15.56
C GLY A 57 -2.07 -5.85 14.05
N ARG A 58 -2.28 -4.74 13.34
CA ARG A 58 -2.23 -4.67 11.87
C ARG A 58 -0.83 -4.94 11.31
N ARG A 59 0.23 -4.60 12.06
CA ARG A 59 1.62 -4.87 11.67
C ARG A 59 1.84 -6.36 11.43
N ASP A 60 1.36 -7.19 12.34
CA ASP A 60 1.56 -8.64 12.26
C ASP A 60 0.84 -9.24 11.05
N PHE A 61 -0.28 -8.65 10.60
CA PHE A 61 -0.92 -9.02 9.34
C PHE A 61 -0.04 -8.69 8.15
N LEU A 62 0.54 -7.48 8.09
CA LEU A 62 1.40 -7.08 6.98
C LEU A 62 2.70 -7.91 6.91
N VAL A 63 3.28 -8.23 8.08
CA VAL A 63 4.44 -9.12 8.18
C VAL A 63 4.08 -10.53 7.68
N ARG A 64 2.93 -11.09 8.10
CA ARG A 64 2.47 -12.39 7.62
C ARG A 64 2.21 -12.41 6.12
N GLU A 65 1.59 -11.36 5.60
CA GLU A 65 1.36 -11.22 4.15
C GLU A 65 2.68 -11.27 3.39
N ALA A 66 3.69 -10.51 3.82
CA ALA A 66 5.02 -10.53 3.20
C ALA A 66 5.74 -11.88 3.27
N LEU A 67 5.55 -12.64 4.36
CA LEU A 67 6.16 -13.96 4.53
C LEU A 67 5.44 -15.05 3.73
N VAL A 68 4.12 -14.97 3.59
CA VAL A 68 3.30 -15.99 2.92
C VAL A 68 3.23 -15.77 1.42
N ASN A 69 3.21 -14.51 0.95
CA ASN A 69 3.02 -14.17 -0.46
C ASN A 69 3.92 -14.95 -1.44
N PRO A 70 5.24 -15.12 -1.17
CA PRO A 70 6.12 -15.85 -2.07
C PRO A 70 5.69 -17.29 -2.34
N GLU A 71 5.01 -17.93 -1.37
CA GLU A 71 4.56 -19.32 -1.40
C GLU A 71 3.17 -19.49 -2.02
N VAL A 72 2.41 -18.39 -2.19
CA VAL A 72 1.02 -18.41 -2.68
C VAL A 72 0.81 -17.63 -3.98
N LYS A 73 1.88 -17.36 -4.74
CA LYS A 73 1.85 -16.68 -6.05
C LYS A 73 0.82 -17.24 -7.06
N PRO A 74 0.44 -18.53 -7.07
CA PRO A 74 -0.63 -18.99 -7.95
C PRO A 74 -1.99 -18.35 -7.68
N VAL A 75 -2.20 -17.80 -6.48
CA VAL A 75 -3.48 -17.22 -6.03
C VAL A 75 -3.36 -15.77 -5.54
N ALA A 76 -2.15 -15.26 -5.36
CA ALA A 76 -1.88 -13.89 -4.91
C ALA A 76 -0.93 -13.16 -5.87
N PRO A 77 -1.04 -11.83 -6.01
CA PRO A 77 -0.10 -11.02 -6.77
C PRO A 77 1.30 -11.09 -6.18
N ALA A 78 2.34 -11.00 -7.00
CA ALA A 78 3.69 -10.87 -6.46
C ALA A 78 3.89 -9.51 -5.79
N LEU A 79 4.46 -9.49 -4.59
CA LEU A 79 5.00 -8.26 -3.99
C LEU A 79 6.29 -7.89 -4.74
N LEU A 80 6.37 -6.66 -5.25
CA LEU A 80 7.54 -6.11 -5.92
C LEU A 80 8.57 -5.58 -4.91
N TRP A 81 8.12 -5.13 -3.75
CA TRP A 81 8.95 -4.61 -2.67
C TRP A 81 8.29 -4.74 -1.30
N ARG A 82 9.15 -4.77 -0.28
CA ARG A 82 8.82 -4.61 1.13
C ARG A 82 9.78 -3.58 1.73
N ALA A 83 9.25 -2.71 2.57
CA ALA A 83 9.98 -1.67 3.27
C ALA A 83 9.62 -1.70 4.76
N GLU A 84 10.61 -1.48 5.63
CA GLU A 84 10.42 -1.38 7.08
C GLU A 84 11.52 -0.49 7.67
N ASP A 85 11.13 0.49 8.48
CA ASP A 85 12.03 1.31 9.32
C ASP A 85 11.45 1.44 10.74
N GLU A 86 12.04 2.28 11.59
CA GLU A 86 11.55 2.48 12.97
C GLU A 86 10.14 3.08 13.05
N GLY A 87 9.70 3.79 12.00
CA GLY A 87 8.42 4.49 11.95
C GLY A 87 7.32 3.75 11.19
N TRP A 88 7.66 3.03 10.11
CA TRP A 88 6.72 2.51 9.12
C TRP A 88 7.08 1.11 8.63
N ILE A 89 6.04 0.38 8.22
CA ILE A 89 6.17 -0.85 7.42
C ILE A 89 5.24 -0.72 6.21
N GLY A 90 5.71 -1.17 5.04
CA GLY A 90 4.95 -1.10 3.80
C GLY A 90 5.29 -2.21 2.81
N LEU A 91 4.33 -2.57 1.98
CA LEU A 91 4.49 -3.45 0.83
C LEU A 91 3.61 -2.99 -0.33
N ASP A 92 3.92 -3.43 -1.54
CA ASP A 92 3.02 -3.32 -2.68
C ASP A 92 2.23 -4.61 -2.93
N ASP A 93 1.02 -4.50 -3.48
CA ASP A 93 0.17 -5.62 -3.88
C ASP A 93 -0.60 -5.29 -5.17
N MET A 94 0.13 -5.23 -6.29
CA MET A 94 -0.38 -4.66 -7.55
C MET A 94 -1.63 -5.32 -8.14
N ALA A 95 -1.92 -6.60 -7.90
CA ALA A 95 -3.18 -7.19 -8.39
C ALA A 95 -4.37 -7.09 -7.40
N GLY A 96 -4.15 -6.66 -6.17
CA GLY A 96 -5.21 -6.09 -5.33
C GLY A 96 -5.84 -4.84 -5.99
N ALA A 97 -5.00 -3.97 -6.57
CA ALA A 97 -5.46 -2.82 -7.36
C ALA A 97 -6.23 -3.21 -8.62
N ALA A 98 -5.76 -4.19 -9.39
CA ALA A 98 -6.40 -4.59 -10.65
C ALA A 98 -7.86 -5.05 -10.46
N ARG A 99 -8.16 -5.81 -9.39
CA ARG A 99 -9.52 -6.24 -9.04
C ARG A 99 -10.39 -5.08 -8.55
N ALA A 100 -9.85 -4.20 -7.70
CA ALA A 100 -10.56 -3.01 -7.24
C ALA A 100 -10.87 -2.03 -8.38
N TRP A 101 -9.98 -1.93 -9.38
CA TRP A 101 -10.12 -1.09 -10.56
C TRP A 101 -11.12 -1.62 -11.59
N ALA A 102 -11.14 -2.94 -11.83
CA ALA A 102 -12.09 -3.55 -12.78
C ALA A 102 -13.55 -3.35 -12.34
N VAL A 103 -13.83 -3.46 -11.04
CA VAL A 103 -15.18 -3.25 -10.48
C VAL A 103 -15.65 -1.80 -10.65
N ARG A 104 -14.75 -0.81 -10.53
CA ARG A 104 -15.12 0.60 -10.53
C ARG A 104 -15.32 1.19 -11.94
N ARG A 105 -14.70 0.63 -12.98
CA ARG A 105 -14.96 1.00 -14.40
C ARG A 105 -16.20 0.35 -15.00
N GLY A 106 -16.64 -0.81 -14.50
CA GLY A 106 -17.85 -1.48 -14.96
C GLY A 106 -19.16 -0.86 -14.46
N ALA A 107 -19.10 -0.04 -13.40
CA ALA A 107 -20.26 0.61 -12.79
C ALA A 107 -20.59 2.00 -13.38
N GLY A 108 -19.96 2.37 -14.51
CA GLY A 108 -20.11 3.67 -15.16
C GLY A 108 -20.36 3.58 -16.68
N ALA A 109 -21.00 2.50 -17.13
CA ALA A 109 -21.50 2.35 -18.51
C ALA A 109 -23.03 2.25 -18.51
#